data_AF-A0A379TW15-F1
#
_entry.id   AF-A0A379TW15-F1
#
_cell.length_a   1.000
_cell.length_b   1.000
_cell.length_c   1.000
_cell.angle_alpha   90.00
_cell.angle_beta   90.00
_cell.angle_gamma   90.00
#
_symmetry.space_group_name_H-M   'P 1'
#
loop_
_entity.id
_entity.type
_entity.pdbx_description
1 polymer ?
#
loop_
_entity_poly.entity_id
_entity_poly.type
_entity_poly.pdbx_seq_one_letter_code
_entity_poly.pdbx_strand_id
1 'polypeptide(L)'
;MNFPFEGLTSGSKFGTAVGIIMFMLVIGGAFGIVMRTGTVDNGILALIRHTRGNEVLFIPVLFVLFSLGAPYLAWAKKRSPLRLSLPR
;
A
#
# COMPACT_ATOMS: atom_id res chain seq x y z
N MET A 1 -13.90 -23.99 13.80
CA MET A 1 -12.66 -23.52 14.46
C MET A 1 -12.23 -22.20 13.82
N ASN A 2 -12.77 -21.07 14.27
CA ASN A 2 -12.32 -19.71 13.92
C ASN A 2 -12.43 -18.77 15.14
N PHE A 3 -12.21 -19.31 16.34
CA PHE A 3 -12.29 -18.62 17.62
C PHE A 3 -11.47 -17.32 17.76
N PRO A 4 -10.22 -17.22 17.24
CA PRO A 4 -9.48 -15.96 17.34
C PRO A 4 -10.04 -14.87 16.41
N PHE A 5 -10.73 -15.24 15.33
CA PHE A 5 -11.31 -14.28 14.38
C PHE A 5 -12.68 -13.75 14.84
N GLU A 6 -13.46 -14.56 15.56
CA GLU A 6 -14.74 -14.14 16.17
C GLU A 6 -14.56 -13.19 17.36
N GLY A 7 -13.50 -13.35 18.17
CA GLY A 7 -13.19 -12.44 19.27
C GLY A 7 -12.67 -11.06 18.82
N LEU A 8 -12.06 -10.98 17.63
CA LEU A 8 -11.53 -9.72 17.07
C LEU A 8 -12.60 -8.89 16.34
N THR A 9 -13.78 -9.46 16.07
CA THR A 9 -14.83 -8.84 15.23
C THR A 9 -16.19 -8.68 15.93
N SER A 10 -16.39 -9.27 17.12
CA SER A 10 -17.64 -9.13 17.88
C SER A 10 -17.61 -7.96 18.88
N GLY A 11 -18.03 -6.77 18.42
CA GLY A 11 -18.42 -5.68 19.34
C GLY A 11 -18.17 -4.26 18.82
N SER A 12 -19.20 -3.67 18.21
CA SER A 12 -19.62 -2.27 17.96
C SER A 12 -18.69 -1.03 18.10
N LYS A 13 -17.39 -1.15 18.34
CA LYS A 13 -16.37 -0.06 18.31
C LYS A 13 -14.93 -0.59 18.37
N PHE A 14 -14.72 -1.74 19.02
CA PHE A 14 -13.40 -2.37 19.10
C PHE A 14 -13.01 -3.08 17.81
N GLY A 15 -13.97 -3.60 17.02
CA GLY A 15 -13.68 -4.25 15.74
C GLY A 15 -12.99 -3.33 14.71
N THR A 16 -13.41 -2.07 14.62
CA THR A 16 -12.76 -1.09 13.72
C THR A 16 -11.36 -0.73 14.21
N ALA A 17 -11.18 -0.50 15.51
CA ALA A 17 -9.88 -0.17 16.10
C ALA A 17 -8.88 -1.32 15.94
N VAL A 18 -9.33 -2.55 16.19
CA VAL A 18 -8.52 -3.77 16.00
C VAL A 18 -8.15 -3.94 14.52
N GLY A 19 -9.08 -3.67 13.60
CA GLY A 19 -8.80 -3.68 12.17
C GLY A 19 -7.68 -2.71 11.77
N ILE A 20 -7.70 -1.49 12.31
CA ILE A 20 -6.65 -0.48 12.07
C ILE A 20 -5.31 -0.94 12.65
N ILE A 21 -5.30 -1.47 13.88
CA ILE A 21 -4.06 -1.94 14.54
C ILE A 21 -3.43 -3.10 13.77
N MET A 22 -4.22 -4.08 13.33
CA MET A 22 -3.73 -5.20 12.52
C MET A 22 -3.20 -4.73 11.17
N PHE A 23 -3.88 -3.79 10.51
CA PHE A 23 -3.40 -3.19 9.26
C PHE A 23 -2.08 -2.43 9.45
N MET A 24 -1.96 -1.66 10.54
CA MET A 24 -0.76 -0.90 10.88
C MET A 24 0.43 -1.83 11.17
N LEU A 25 0.20 -2.97 11.84
CA LEU A 25 1.23 -3.99 12.07
C LEU A 25 1.70 -4.66 10.78
N VAL A 26 0.78 -5.00 9.87
CA VAL A 26 1.14 -5.61 8.58
C VAL A 26 1.94 -4.64 7.72
N ILE A 27 1.53 -3.37 7.63
CA ILE A 27 2.31 -2.33 6.93
C ILE A 27 3.66 -2.14 7.60
N GLY A 28 3.69 -1.99 8.93
CA GLY A 28 4.92 -1.79 9.69
C GLY A 28 5.93 -2.92 9.51
N GLY A 29 5.47 -4.18 9.53
CA GLY A 29 6.31 -5.35 9.28
C GLY A 29 6.89 -5.38 7.86
N ALA A 30 6.07 -5.08 6.85
CA ALA A 30 6.55 -4.97 5.47
C ALA A 30 7.54 -3.81 5.29
N PHE A 31 7.26 -2.66 5.91
CA PHE A 31 8.12 -1.49 5.87
C PHE A 31 9.47 -1.75 6.56
N GLY A 32 9.48 -2.54 7.64
CA GLY A 32 10.70 -3.00 8.29
C GLY A 32 11.61 -3.83 7.37
N ILE A 33 11.03 -4.70 6.53
CA ILE A 33 11.79 -5.44 5.51
C ILE A 33 12.35 -4.48 4.45
N VAL A 34 11.53 -3.55 3.95
CA VAL A 34 11.91 -2.56 2.94
C VAL A 34 13.02 -1.61 3.42
N MET A 35 13.01 -1.25 4.71
CA MET A 35 14.08 -0.49 5.35
C MET A 35 15.35 -1.33 5.51
N ARG A 36 15.22 -2.61 5.89
CA ARG A 36 16.37 -3.52 6.06
C ARG A 36 17.06 -3.85 4.73
N THR A 37 16.34 -3.82 3.61
CA THR A 37 16.93 -4.03 2.27
C THR A 37 17.65 -2.80 1.73
N GLY A 38 17.60 -1.64 2.41
CA GLY A 38 18.23 -0.39 1.94
C GLY A 38 17.67 0.11 0.60
N THR A 39 16.52 -0.42 0.17
CA THR A 39 15.89 -0.06 -1.10
C THR A 39 15.38 1.38 -1.05
N VAL A 40 14.96 1.82 0.13
CA VAL A 40 14.52 3.22 0.37
C VAL A 40 15.68 4.18 0.21
N ASP A 41 16.81 3.92 0.87
CA ASP A 41 18.00 4.79 0.79
C ASP A 41 18.51 4.89 -0.65
N ASN A 42 18.68 3.76 -1.33
CA ASN A 42 19.11 3.74 -2.72
C ASN A 42 18.08 4.38 -3.66
N GLY A 43 16.79 4.23 -3.37
CA GLY A 43 15.70 4.88 -4.11
C GLY A 43 15.73 6.40 -3.96
N ILE A 44 15.92 6.91 -2.75
CA ILE A 44 16.04 8.34 -2.46
C ILE A 44 17.29 8.91 -3.13
N LEU A 45 18.45 8.24 -3.02
CA LEU A 45 19.68 8.64 -3.70
C LEU A 45 19.52 8.66 -5.23
N ALA A 46 18.81 7.68 -5.80
CA ALA A 46 18.48 7.67 -7.22
C ALA A 46 17.58 8.86 -7.62
N LEU A 47 16.55 9.15 -6.81
CA LEU A 47 15.65 10.29 -7.01
C LEU A 47 16.39 11.63 -6.89
N ILE A 48 17.26 11.80 -5.89
CA ILE A 48 18.09 13.00 -5.73
C ILE A 48 19.02 13.17 -6.92
N ARG A 49 19.66 12.10 -7.41
CA ARG A 49 20.48 12.17 -8.63
C ARG A 49 19.66 12.53 -9.87
N HIS A 50 18.43 12.05 -9.97
CA HIS A 50 17.54 12.38 -11.09
C HIS A 50 16.97 13.80 -10.98
N THR A 51 16.91 14.35 -9.77
CA THR A 51 16.34 15.69 -9.47
C THR A 51 17.43 16.74 -9.20
N ARG A 52 18.72 16.37 -9.28
CA ARG A 52 19.87 17.25 -9.03
C ARG A 52 19.92 18.37 -10.07
N GLY A 53 19.36 19.51 -9.69
CA GLY A 53 19.19 20.70 -10.55
C GLY A 53 17.87 21.44 -10.32
N ASN A 54 16.84 20.76 -9.79
CA ASN A 54 15.57 21.40 -9.45
C ASN A 54 14.88 20.67 -8.29
N GLU A 55 15.34 20.89 -7.05
CA GLU A 55 14.81 20.26 -5.83
C GLU A 55 13.30 20.51 -5.63
N VAL A 56 12.76 21.59 -6.23
CA VAL A 56 11.32 21.86 -6.27
C VAL A 56 10.54 20.77 -7.01
N LEU A 57 11.14 20.10 -7.98
CA LEU A 57 10.52 19.00 -8.74
C LEU A 57 10.38 17.70 -7.93
N PHE A 58 11.06 17.59 -6.78
CA PHE A 58 11.01 16.38 -5.95
C PHE A 58 9.59 16.10 -5.43
N ILE A 59 8.90 17.14 -4.94
CA ILE A 59 7.54 17.04 -4.40
C ILE A 59 6.53 16.55 -5.46
N PRO A 60 6.42 17.17 -6.67
CA PRO A 60 5.49 16.70 -7.69
C PRO A 60 5.83 15.30 -8.23
N VAL A 61 7.12 14.94 -8.37
CA VAL A 61 7.50 13.59 -8.79
C VAL A 61 7.06 12.55 -7.76
N LEU A 62 7.30 12.81 -6.47
CA LEU A 62 6.85 11.94 -5.39
C LEU A 62 5.32 11.83 -5.38
N PHE A 63 4.62 12.95 -5.57
CA PHE A 63 3.15 13.01 -5.63
C PHE A 63 2.59 12.17 -6.78
N VAL A 64 3.16 12.28 -7.99
CA VAL A 64 2.74 11.50 -9.16
C VAL A 64 3.03 10.01 -8.94
N LEU A 65 4.23 9.66 -8.48
CA LEU A 65 4.62 8.27 -8.22
C LEU A 65 3.68 7.61 -7.19
N PHE A 66 3.33 8.34 -6.12
CA PHE A 66 2.45 7.85 -5.07
C PHE A 66 0.98 7.81 -5.51
N SER A 67 0.53 8.83 -6.24
CA SER A 67 -0.83 8.90 -6.78
C SER A 67 -1.10 7.79 -7.80
N LEU A 68 -0.11 7.38 -8.59
CA LEU A 68 -0.23 6.27 -9.56
C LEU A 68 -0.46 4.89 -8.90
N GLY A 69 -0.11 4.69 -7.63
CA GLY A 69 -0.26 3.41 -6.96
C GLY A 69 -1.71 2.91 -6.86
N ALA A 70 -2.66 3.80 -6.56
CA ALA A 70 -4.07 3.43 -6.40
C ALA A 70 -4.80 3.19 -7.74
N PRO A 71 -4.68 4.05 -8.76
CA PRO A 71 -5.19 3.79 -10.10
C PRO A 71 -4.59 2.56 -10.75
N TYR A 72 -3.30 2.26 -10.51
CA TYR A 72 -2.66 1.06 -11.07
C TYR A 72 -3.34 -0.23 -10.61
N LEU A 73 -3.65 -0.37 -9.32
CA LEU A 73 -4.37 -1.53 -8.79
C LEU A 73 -5.81 -1.61 -9.35
N ALA A 74 -6.49 -0.46 -9.47
CA ALA A 74 -7.82 -0.39 -10.05
C ALA A 74 -7.83 -0.76 -11.55
N TRP A 75 -6.83 -0.30 -12.30
CA TRP A 75 -6.64 -0.60 -13.70
C TRP A 75 -6.28 -2.08 -13.91
N ALA A 76 -5.41 -2.64 -13.08
CA ALA A 76 -5.06 -4.06 -13.08
C ALA A 76 -6.29 -4.94 -12.85
N LYS A 77 -7.15 -4.58 -11.89
CA LYS A 77 -8.42 -5.31 -11.63
C LYS A 77 -9.39 -5.25 -12.81
N LYS A 78 -9.36 -4.17 -13.59
CA LYS A 78 -10.19 -3.99 -14.80
C LYS A 78 -9.76 -4.87 -15.97
N ARG A 79 -8.58 -5.48 -15.90
CA ARG A 79 -8.00 -6.27 -17.01
C ARG A 79 -8.31 -7.76 -16.93
N SER A 80 -8.93 -8.25 -15.86
CA SER A 80 -9.39 -9.65 -15.76
C SER A 80 -10.63 -9.88 -16.63
N PRO A 81 -10.55 -10.62 -17.75
CA PRO A 81 -11.63 -10.72 -18.74
C PRO A 81 -12.66 -11.82 -18.42
N LEU A 82 -12.68 -12.37 -17.20
CA LEU A 82 -13.40 -13.61 -16.86
C LEU A 82 -14.72 -13.40 -16.07
N ARG A 83 -15.36 -12.23 -16.17
CA ARG A 83 -16.64 -11.94 -15.50
C ARG A 83 -17.83 -11.74 -16.43
N LEU A 84 -17.71 -12.17 -17.69
CA LEU A 84 -18.75 -12.03 -18.73
C LEU A 84 -19.46 -13.34 -19.10
N SER A 85 -19.22 -14.45 -18.40
CA SER A 85 -19.81 -15.77 -18.73
C SER A 85 -20.68 -16.42 -17.64
N LEU A 86 -21.05 -15.72 -16.57
CA LEU A 86 -22.09 -16.23 -15.65
C LEU A 86 -23.42 -15.49 -15.86
N PRO A 87 -24.48 -16.16 -16.33
CA PRO A 87 -25.84 -15.65 -16.19
C PRO A 87 -26.17 -15.57 -14.70
N ARG A 88 -26.97 -14.55 -14.37
CA ARG A 88 -27.41 -14.21 -13.01
C ARG A 88 -28.15 -15.36 -12.33
#